data_AF-A0A355CJS9-F1
#
_entry.id   AF-A0A355CJS9-F1
#
_cell.length_a   1.000
_cell.length_b   1.000
_cell.length_c   1.000
_cell.angle_alpha   90.00
_cell.angle_beta   90.00
_cell.angle_gamma   90.00
#
_symmetry.space_group_name_H-M   'P 1'
#
loop_
_entity.id
_entity.type
_entity.pdbx_description
1 polymer ?
#
loop_
_entity_poly.entity_id
_entity_poly.type
_entity_poly.pdbx_seq_one_letter_code
_entity_poly.pdbx_strand_id
1 'polypeptide(L)' 'MVTSLNVDTALLQEAIELTGEMTIETLVEIALREYIKRLKQMKILEFFGTIDYEESYDYKQQRNIA' A
#
# COMPACT_ATOMS: atom_id res chain seq x y z
N MET A 1 10.18 -1.98 -20.65
CA MET A 1 11.53 -1.54 -20.24
C MET A 1 12.24 -1.10 -21.50
N VAL A 2 12.67 0.15 -21.67
CA VAL A 2 13.47 1.00 -20.79
C VAL A 2 12.77 2.36 -20.55
N THR A 3 13.06 3.02 -19.44
CA THR A 3 12.84 4.48 -19.34
C THR A 3 13.94 5.03 -18.46
N SER A 4 14.82 5.85 -19.03
CA SER A 4 15.78 6.61 -18.24
C SER A 4 15.00 7.42 -17.21
N LEU A 5 14.98 6.94 -15.98
CA LEU A 5 14.25 7.57 -14.88
C LEU A 5 15.25 8.48 -14.19
N ASN A 6 15.04 9.79 -14.31
CA ASN A 6 15.88 10.76 -13.64
C ASN A 6 15.36 10.90 -12.20
N VAL A 7 15.95 10.13 -11.30
CA VAL A 7 15.65 10.16 -9.86
C VAL A 7 16.79 10.88 -9.17
N ASP A 8 16.46 11.68 -8.16
CA ASP A 8 17.46 12.32 -7.30
C ASP A 8 18.38 11.26 -6.68
N THR A 9 19.69 11.44 -6.86
CA THR A 9 20.71 10.52 -6.35
C THR A 9 20.77 10.53 -4.82
N ALA A 10 20.45 11.65 -4.17
CA ALA A 10 20.38 11.72 -2.71
C ALA A 10 19.23 10.85 -2.17
N LEU A 11 18.07 10.86 -2.85
CA LEU A 11 16.93 10.04 -2.48
C LEU A 11 17.20 8.54 -2.68
N LEU A 12 17.89 8.18 -3.78
CA LEU A 12 18.31 6.79 -3.99
C LEU A 12 19.31 6.33 -2.92
N GLN A 13 20.27 7.18 -2.57
CA GLN A 13 21.26 6.85 -1.54
C GLN A 13 20.61 6.62 -0.17
N GLU A 14 19.71 7.53 0.24
CA GLU A 14 18.93 7.37 1.48
C GLU A 14 18.11 6.07 1.47
N ALA A 15 17.45 5.77 0.36
CA ALA A 15 16.65 4.56 0.23
C ALA A 15 17.51 3.28 0.26
N ILE A 16 18.72 3.28 -0.32
CA ILE A 16 19.69 2.17 -0.23
C ILE A 16 20.15 1.99 1.22
N GLU A 17 20.48 3.07 1.93
CA GLU A 17 20.92 3.03 3.33
C GLU A 17 19.84 2.48 4.28
N LEU A 18 18.58 2.83 4.03
CA LEU A 18 17.45 2.39 4.84
C LEU A 18 17.00 0.95 4.55
N THR A 19 17.04 0.53 3.29
CA THR A 19 16.54 -0.79 2.87
C THR A 19 17.62 -1.87 2.84
N GLY A 20 18.89 -1.48 2.69
CA GLY A 20 19.99 -2.40 2.42
C GLY A 20 19.98 -2.99 0.99
N GLU A 21 19.03 -2.59 0.15
CA GLU A 21 18.91 -3.07 -1.23
C GLU A 21 19.89 -2.32 -2.13
N MET A 22 20.73 -3.06 -2.86
CA MET A 22 21.75 -2.47 -3.73
C MET A 22 21.29 -2.30 -5.19
N THR A 23 20.17 -2.92 -5.56
CA THR A 23 19.64 -2.90 -6.93
C THR A 23 18.59 -1.80 -7.09
N ILE A 24 18.92 -0.79 -7.89
CA ILE A 24 18.05 0.39 -8.13
C ILE A 24 16.71 -0.05 -8.73
N GLU A 25 16.71 -1.03 -9.64
CA GLU A 25 15.49 -1.54 -10.26
C GLU A 25 14.53 -2.14 -9.22
N THR A 26 15.06 -2.95 -8.31
CA THR A 26 14.30 -3.57 -7.22
C THR A 26 13.77 -2.50 -6.27
N LEU A 27 14.61 -1.53 -5.90
CA LEU A 27 14.24 -0.43 -5.02
C LEU A 27 13.10 0.42 -5.60
N VAL A 28 13.19 0.75 -6.90
CA VAL A 28 12.15 1.48 -7.62
C VAL A 28 10.87 0.66 -7.71
N GLU A 29 10.96 -0.64 -7.98
CA GLU A 29 9.79 -1.52 -8.03
C GLU A 29 9.08 -1.60 -6.67
N ILE A 30 9.84 -1.78 -5.58
CA ILE A 30 9.32 -1.80 -4.21
C ILE A 30 8.63 -0.46 -3.89
N ALA A 31 9.30 0.66 -4.17
CA ALA A 31 8.76 2.00 -3.92
C ALA A 31 7.43 2.23 -4.66
N LEU A 32 7.34 1.83 -5.93
CA LEU A 32 6.11 1.94 -6.71
C LEU A 32 5.00 1.03 -6.16
N ARG A 33 5.33 -0.20 -5.76
CA ARG A 33 4.35 -1.13 -5.17
C ARG A 33 3.76 -0.58 -3.87
N GLU A 34 4.60 -0.07 -2.96
CA GLU A 34 4.14 0.52 -1.70
C GLU A 34 3.36 1.82 -1.94
N TYR A 35 3.78 2.66 -2.89
CA TYR A 35 3.04 3.86 -3.26
C TYR A 35 1.64 3.53 -3.78
N ILE A 36 1.53 2.56 -4.71
CA ILE A 36 0.24 2.10 -5.25
C ILE A 36 -0.63 1.50 -4.14
N LYS A 37 -0.04 0.70 -3.25
CA LYS A 37 -0.75 0.11 -2.10
C LYS A 37 -1.31 1.19 -1.19
N ARG A 38 -0.53 2.22 -0.86
CA ARG A 38 -0.98 3.39 -0.09
C ARG A 38 -2.14 4.11 -0.78
N LEU A 39 -2.04 4.34 -2.09
CA LEU A 39 -3.12 4.95 -2.86
C LEU A 39 -4.40 4.09 -2.83
N LYS A 40 -4.28 2.76 -3.01
CA LYS A 40 -5.42 1.83 -2.93
C LYS A 40 -6.04 1.82 -1.55
N GLN A 41 -5.23 1.87 -0.49
CA GLN A 41 -5.74 1.90 0.88
C GLN A 41 -6.55 3.16 1.14
N MET A 42 -6.13 4.33 0.62
CA MET A 42 -6.89 5.57 0.76
C MET A 42 -8.28 5.51 0.11
N LYS A 43 -8.48 4.66 -0.92
CA LYS A 43 -9.80 4.45 -1.52
C LYS A 43 -10.81 3.82 -0.56
N ILE A 44 -10.39 3.25 0.58
CA ILE A 44 -11.33 2.78 1.60
C ILE A 44 -12.28 3.90 2.05
N LEU A 45 -11.79 5.15 2.04
CA LEU A 45 -12.57 6.33 2.40
C LEU A 45 -13.74 6.56 1.44
N GLU A 46 -13.64 6.13 0.18
CA GLU A 46 -14.71 6.24 -0.82
C GLU A 46 -15.92 5.36 -0.46
N PHE A 47 -15.73 4.31 0.34
CA PHE A 47 -16.80 3.39 0.73
C PHE A 47 -17.50 3.77 2.05
N PHE A 48 -16.99 4.77 2.77
CA PHE A 48 -17.66 5.20 4.01
C PHE A 48 -19.00 5.85 3.67
N GLY A 49 -20.08 5.38 4.31
CA GLY A 49 -21.44 5.86 4.07
C GLY A 49 -22.08 5.34 2.78
N THR A 50 -21.39 4.52 1.99
CA THR A 50 -21.97 3.83 0.81
C THR A 50 -22.32 2.37 1.10
N ILE A 51 -21.91 1.85 2.26
CA ILE A 51 -22.19 0.47 2.64
C ILE A 51 -23.49 0.46 3.43
N ASP A 52 -24.52 -0.18 2.86
CA ASP A 52 -25.76 -0.47 3.55
C ASP A 52 -25.56 -1.69 4.45
N TYR A 53 -25.67 -1.46 5.76
CA TYR A 53 -25.63 -2.52 6.76
C TYR A 53 -27.06 -3.00 7.05
N GLU A 54 -27.28 -4.31 7.06
CA GLU A 54 -28.54 -4.86 7.54
C GLU A 54 -28.68 -4.61 9.05
N GLU A 55 -29.72 -3.90 9.47
CA GLU A 55 -29.95 -3.53 10.88
C GLU A 55 -30.07 -4.74 11.81
N SER A 56 -30.56 -5.86 11.29
CA SER A 56 -30.73 -7.12 12.03
C SER A 56 -29.46 -7.97 12.09
N TYR A 57 -28.37 -7.56 11.44
CA TYR A 57 -27.14 -8.33 11.38
C TYR A 57 -26.34 -8.23 12.69
N ASP A 58 -26.40 -9.28 13.51
CA ASP A 58 -25.57 -9.41 14.71
C ASP A 58 -24.26 -10.15 14.41
N TYR A 59 -23.23 -9.39 14.05
CA TYR A 59 -21.88 -9.91 13.82
C TYR A 59 -21.26 -10.62 15.04
N LYS A 60 -21.81 -10.43 16.25
CA LYS A 60 -21.29 -11.04 17.49
C LYS A 60 -21.68 -12.50 17.64
N GLN A 61 -22.67 -12.99 16.90
CA GLN A 61 -23.06 -14.41 16.91
C GLN A 61 -21.89 -15.34 16.55
N GLN A 62 -20.99 -14.89 15.67
CA GLN A 62 -19.78 -15.64 15.26
C GLN A 62 -18.80 -15.89 16.41
N ARG A 63 -18.90 -15.16 17.53
CA ARG A 63 -18.02 -15.31 18.69
C ARG A 63 -18.43 -16.43 19.64
N ASN A 64 -19.66 -16.93 19.50
CA ASN A 64 -20.22 -18.00 20.32
C ASN A 64 -20.12 -19.38 19.65
N ILE A 65 -19.51 -19.45 18.46
CA ILE A 65 -19.21 -20.71 17.78
C ILE A 65 -17.85 -21.18 18.35
N ALA A 66 -17.90 -21.85 19.49
CA ALA A 66 -16.77 -22.52 20.14
C ALA A 66 -17.19 -23.93 20.55
#